data_AF-A0A842SBC1-F1
#
_entry.id   AF-A0A842SBC1-F1
#
_cell.length_a   1.000
_cell.length_b   1.000
_cell.length_c   1.000
_cell.angle_alpha   90.00
_cell.angle_beta   90.00
_cell.angle_gamma   90.00
#
_symmetry.space_group_name_H-M   'P 1'
#
loop_
_entity.id
_entity.type
_entity.pdbx_description
1 polymer ?
#
loop_
_entity_poly.entity_id
_entity_poly.type
_entity_poly.pdbx_seq_one_letter_code
_entity_poly.pdbx_strand_id
1 'polypeptide(L)'
;MKFWLFDILSCPICKKYPLKLFIFSYENDEKDFDRILEYYHNDQEMGDLIQRELVIIEEINEKIYIKDNIVIKETPGNKYLQKIIESIEELNYVQDKSKLEISKELIDIIKKQVKNKIQNFQRNKNKDKLSFNQILKELHLVNILKIELEINEGLLYCDKCQRWFPIISTIPQLLPDEYREKEKDKEFFQTNKNLLDEKFLKQDLKPYDF
;
A
#
# COMPACT_ATOMS: atom_id res chain seq x y z
N MET A 1 -0.55 2.21 -10.35
CA MET A 1 -0.20 0.99 -9.64
C MET A 1 -0.90 1.02 -8.30
N LYS A 2 -1.80 0.07 -8.04
CA LYS A 2 -2.42 -0.05 -6.72
C LYS A 2 -1.40 -0.49 -5.66
N PHE A 3 -1.56 -0.03 -4.42
CA PHE A 3 -0.70 -0.46 -3.31
C PHE A 3 -0.82 -1.96 -3.01
N TRP A 4 -1.98 -2.58 -3.25
CA TRP A 4 -2.15 -4.02 -3.09
C TRP A 4 -1.20 -4.82 -3.99
N LEU A 5 -0.90 -4.34 -5.20
CA LEU A 5 0.05 -5.03 -6.08
C LEU A 5 1.45 -5.05 -5.45
N PHE A 6 1.87 -3.98 -4.79
CA PHE A 6 3.16 -3.92 -4.10
C PHE A 6 3.33 -5.04 -3.05
N ASP A 7 2.26 -5.41 -2.35
CA ASP A 7 2.26 -6.47 -1.33
C ASP A 7 2.58 -7.86 -1.91
N ILE A 8 2.57 -8.05 -3.23
CA ILE A 8 2.87 -9.33 -3.87
C ILE A 8 4.05 -9.27 -4.84
N LEU A 9 4.59 -8.08 -5.13
CA LEU A 9 5.68 -7.90 -6.08
C LEU A 9 7.03 -8.30 -5.46
N SER A 10 7.68 -9.28 -6.07
CA SER A 10 9.06 -9.64 -5.78
C SER A 10 9.99 -9.19 -6.91
N CYS A 11 11.28 -9.02 -6.59
CA CYS A 11 12.29 -8.72 -7.59
C CYS A 11 12.28 -9.79 -8.70
N PRO A 12 12.07 -9.44 -9.99
CA PRO A 12 12.00 -10.43 -11.07
C PRO A 12 13.33 -11.18 -11.24
N ILE A 13 14.45 -10.56 -10.84
CA ILE A 13 15.80 -11.10 -11.02
C ILE A 13 16.21 -12.04 -9.89
N CYS A 14 16.18 -11.58 -8.64
CA CYS A 14 16.73 -12.34 -7.50
C CYS A 14 15.68 -12.85 -6.51
N LYS A 15 14.40 -12.67 -6.85
CA LYS A 15 13.21 -13.09 -6.07
C LYS A 15 13.13 -12.53 -4.65
N LYS A 16 13.92 -11.50 -4.32
CA LYS A 16 13.78 -10.81 -3.03
C LYS A 16 12.38 -10.21 -2.92
N TYR A 17 11.79 -10.39 -1.76
CA TYR A 17 10.62 -9.72 -1.25
C TYR A 17 10.88 -9.33 0.22
N PRO A 18 10.38 -8.18 0.69
CA PRO A 18 9.71 -7.13 -0.08
C PRO A 18 10.71 -6.25 -0.85
N LEU A 19 10.19 -5.51 -1.83
CA LEU A 19 10.89 -4.42 -2.50
C LEU A 19 10.72 -3.12 -1.68
N LYS A 20 11.53 -2.11 -1.95
CA LYS A 20 11.29 -0.74 -1.48
C LYS A 20 10.51 0.03 -2.55
N LEU A 21 9.53 0.82 -2.15
CA LEU A 21 8.72 1.64 -3.06
C LEU A 21 8.96 3.11 -2.76
N PHE A 22 9.34 3.87 -3.77
CA PHE A 22 9.41 5.32 -3.77
C PHE A 22 8.26 5.85 -4.61
N ILE A 23 7.38 6.66 -4.04
CA ILE A 23 6.21 7.21 -4.76
C ILE A 23 6.54 8.64 -5.16
N PHE A 24 6.36 8.97 -6.44
CA PHE A 24 6.62 10.31 -6.97
C PHE A 24 5.32 11.08 -7.25
N SER A 25 4.28 10.39 -7.68
CA SER A 25 2.94 10.98 -7.88
C SER A 25 1.83 9.94 -7.80
N TYR A 26 0.60 10.43 -7.61
CA TYR A 26 -0.63 9.65 -7.61
C TYR A 26 -1.49 10.07 -8.81
N GLU A 27 -2.41 9.20 -9.26
CA GLU A 27 -3.50 9.67 -10.15
C GLU A 27 -4.56 10.46 -9.36
N ASN A 28 -4.77 10.10 -8.10
CA ASN A 28 -5.64 10.81 -7.18
C ASN A 28 -5.10 12.20 -6.84
N ASP A 29 -6.00 13.17 -6.72
CA ASP A 29 -5.65 14.55 -6.34
C ASP A 29 -5.79 14.78 -4.82
N GLU A 30 -5.37 15.96 -4.35
CA GLU A 30 -5.41 16.33 -2.93
C GLU A 30 -6.82 16.18 -2.32
N LYS A 31 -7.88 16.46 -3.08
CA LYS A 31 -9.26 16.40 -2.58
C LYS A 31 -9.71 14.96 -2.33
N ASP A 32 -9.22 14.01 -3.12
CA ASP A 32 -9.47 12.59 -2.87
C ASP A 32 -8.89 12.17 -1.51
N PHE A 33 -7.67 12.59 -1.21
CA PHE A 33 -7.03 12.30 0.09
C PHE A 33 -7.72 13.03 1.25
N ASP A 34 -8.11 14.30 1.07
CA ASP A 34 -8.89 15.07 2.06
C ASP A 34 -10.14 14.32 2.45
N ARG A 35 -10.94 13.88 1.46
CA ARG A 35 -12.18 13.12 1.70
C ARG A 35 -11.94 11.82 2.47
N ILE A 36 -10.84 11.12 2.17
CA ILE A 36 -10.47 9.88 2.86
C ILE A 36 -10.15 10.14 4.32
N LEU A 37 -9.38 11.19 4.62
CA LEU A 37 -9.05 11.56 5.99
C LEU A 37 -10.25 12.12 6.75
N GLU A 38 -11.07 12.96 6.12
CA GLU A 38 -12.31 13.47 6.70
C GLU A 38 -13.24 12.32 7.10
N TYR A 39 -13.38 11.28 6.27
CA TYR A 39 -14.13 10.08 6.62
C TYR A 39 -13.56 9.36 7.85
N TYR A 40 -12.24 9.22 7.93
CA TYR A 40 -11.62 8.53 9.05
C TYR A 40 -11.77 9.32 10.36
N HIS A 41 -11.70 10.64 10.31
CA HIS A 41 -11.75 11.51 11.48
C HIS A 41 -13.15 11.88 11.95
N ASN A 42 -14.07 12.13 11.03
CA ASN A 42 -15.42 12.54 11.35
C ASN A 42 -16.32 11.31 11.29
N ASP A 43 -17.19 11.10 12.29
CA ASP A 43 -18.18 10.01 12.31
C ASP A 43 -19.28 10.13 11.21
N GLN A 44 -18.94 10.70 10.05
CA GLN A 44 -19.85 10.83 8.92
C GLN A 44 -20.06 9.51 8.19
N GLU A 45 -21.28 9.35 7.67
CA GLU A 45 -21.64 8.30 6.73
C GLU A 45 -20.86 8.46 5.41
N MET A 46 -20.51 7.33 4.80
CA MET A 46 -19.58 7.23 3.66
C MET A 46 -20.02 7.91 2.35
N GLY A 47 -21.16 8.60 2.30
CA GLY A 47 -21.70 9.18 1.07
C GLY A 47 -21.61 8.24 -0.15
N ASP A 48 -21.58 8.81 -1.35
CA ASP A 48 -21.49 8.05 -2.61
C ASP A 48 -20.07 7.50 -2.93
N LEU A 49 -19.05 7.83 -2.13
CA LEU A 49 -17.66 7.42 -2.40
C LEU A 49 -17.44 5.91 -2.21
N ILE A 50 -18.21 5.28 -1.31
CA ILE A 50 -18.06 3.87 -0.95
C ILE A 50 -19.43 3.24 -0.69
N GLN A 51 -20.29 3.13 -1.71
CA GLN A 51 -21.52 2.32 -1.63
C GLN A 51 -21.24 0.80 -1.55
N ARG A 52 -19.97 0.37 -1.42
CA ARG A 52 -19.57 -1.04 -1.41
C ARG A 52 -19.32 -1.49 0.03
N GLU A 53 -19.87 -2.63 0.40
CA GLU A 53 -19.40 -3.39 1.57
C GLU A 53 -17.95 -3.84 1.30
N LEU A 54 -16.97 -3.01 1.67
CA LEU A 54 -15.55 -3.31 1.46
C LEU A 54 -15.12 -4.52 2.29
N VAL A 55 -15.73 -4.71 3.47
CA VAL A 55 -15.42 -5.78 4.41
C VAL A 55 -16.70 -6.57 4.70
N ILE A 56 -16.70 -7.84 4.32
CA ILE A 56 -17.83 -8.74 4.52
C ILE A 56 -17.54 -9.63 5.72
N ILE A 57 -18.42 -9.59 6.73
CA ILE A 57 -18.30 -10.34 7.98
C ILE A 57 -19.46 -11.33 8.09
N GLU A 58 -19.13 -12.60 8.06
CA GLU A 58 -20.07 -13.72 8.14
C GLU A 58 -19.83 -14.49 9.44
N GLU A 59 -20.93 -14.98 10.04
CA GLU A 59 -20.88 -15.83 11.23
C GLU A 59 -21.50 -17.18 10.89
N ILE A 60 -20.70 -18.23 11.00
CA ILE A 60 -21.07 -19.60 10.65
C ILE A 60 -20.70 -20.50 11.83
N ASN A 61 -21.70 -21.12 12.47
CA ASN A 61 -21.51 -22.00 13.63
C ASN A 61 -20.66 -21.32 14.74
N GLU A 62 -21.05 -20.10 15.15
CA GLU A 62 -20.36 -19.29 16.18
C GLU A 62 -18.90 -18.93 15.82
N LYS A 63 -18.50 -19.10 14.56
CA LYS A 63 -17.18 -18.71 14.04
C LYS A 63 -17.31 -17.59 13.03
N ILE A 64 -16.44 -16.60 13.17
CA ILE A 64 -16.41 -15.43 12.30
C ILE A 64 -15.46 -15.68 11.13
N TYR A 65 -15.98 -15.42 9.93
CA TYR A 65 -15.25 -15.41 8.67
C TYR A 65 -15.33 -14.04 8.05
N ILE A 66 -14.21 -13.56 7.53
CA ILE A 66 -14.08 -12.23 6.95
C ILE A 66 -13.38 -12.35 5.61
N LYS A 67 -13.85 -11.54 4.66
CA LYS A 67 -13.21 -11.30 3.37
C LYS A 67 -13.35 -9.84 2.99
N ASP A 68 -12.39 -9.36 2.22
CA ASP A 68 -12.38 -8.04 1.61
C ASP A 68 -11.55 -8.10 0.30
N ASN A 69 -11.24 -6.95 -0.28
CA ASN A 69 -10.46 -6.89 -1.52
C ASN A 69 -8.97 -7.20 -1.32
N ILE A 70 -8.46 -7.20 -0.08
CA ILE A 70 -7.07 -7.53 0.24
C ILE A 70 -6.94 -9.05 0.50
N VAL A 71 -7.84 -9.59 1.31
CA VAL A 71 -7.99 -10.98 1.72
C VAL A 71 -9.28 -11.54 1.11
N ILE A 72 -9.19 -11.85 -0.18
CA ILE A 72 -10.34 -12.23 -1.03
C ILE A 72 -11.04 -13.52 -0.54
N LYS A 73 -10.28 -14.45 0.06
CA LYS A 73 -10.82 -15.72 0.56
C LYS A 73 -11.41 -15.53 1.95
N GLU A 74 -12.58 -16.12 2.19
CA GLU A 74 -13.18 -16.25 3.52
C GLU A 74 -12.16 -16.82 4.50
N THR A 75 -11.80 -16.00 5.48
CA THR A 75 -10.71 -16.28 6.39
C THR A 75 -11.20 -16.12 7.83
N PRO A 76 -10.86 -17.05 8.75
CA PRO A 76 -11.22 -16.89 10.16
C PRO A 76 -10.75 -15.54 10.71
N GLY A 77 -11.59 -14.86 11.48
CA GLY A 77 -11.38 -13.45 11.87
C GLY A 77 -9.97 -13.13 12.41
N ASN A 78 -9.43 -13.95 13.32
CA ASN A 78 -8.05 -13.73 13.83
C ASN A 78 -6.98 -13.83 12.75
N LYS A 79 -7.13 -14.76 11.80
CA LYS A 79 -6.20 -14.96 10.68
C LYS A 79 -6.36 -13.87 9.63
N TYR A 80 -7.58 -13.38 9.43
CA TYR A 80 -7.85 -12.20 8.59
C TYR A 80 -7.13 -10.97 9.15
N LEU A 81 -7.32 -10.68 10.45
CA LEU A 81 -6.66 -9.55 11.11
C LEU A 81 -5.14 -9.65 11.02
N GLN A 82 -4.58 -10.85 11.16
CA GLN A 82 -3.15 -11.08 10.99
C GLN A 82 -2.68 -10.67 9.58
N LYS A 83 -3.38 -11.11 8.53
CA LYS A 83 -3.05 -10.76 7.14
C LYS A 83 -3.17 -9.26 6.86
N ILE A 84 -4.17 -8.59 7.44
CA ILE A 84 -4.30 -7.13 7.34
C ILE A 84 -3.12 -6.43 8.01
N ILE A 85 -2.70 -6.88 9.19
CA ILE A 85 -1.51 -6.34 9.88
C ILE A 85 -0.25 -6.55 9.03
N GLU A 86 -0.06 -7.74 8.44
CA GLU A 86 1.05 -8.04 7.52
C GLU A 86 1.02 -7.10 6.30
N SER A 87 -0.15 -6.88 5.69
CA SER A 87 -0.31 -5.92 4.58
C SER A 87 -0.01 -4.47 4.99
N ILE A 88 -0.36 -4.04 6.21
CA ILE A 88 0.02 -2.72 6.73
C ILE A 88 1.54 -2.65 6.96
N GLU A 89 2.18 -3.73 7.38
CA GLU A 89 3.63 -3.79 7.61
C GLU A 89 4.45 -3.59 6.34
N GLU A 90 3.90 -3.94 5.17
CA GLU A 90 4.53 -3.63 3.88
C GLU A 90 4.72 -2.13 3.66
N LEU A 91 3.89 -1.28 4.27
CA LEU A 91 4.06 0.18 4.21
C LEU A 91 5.33 0.69 4.92
N ASN A 92 6.03 -0.17 5.66
CA ASN A 92 7.36 0.15 6.19
C ASN A 92 8.43 0.26 5.10
N TYR A 93 8.19 -0.34 3.94
CA TYR A 93 9.09 -0.29 2.78
C TYR A 93 8.70 0.80 1.77
N VAL A 94 7.66 1.59 2.09
CA VAL A 94 7.17 2.69 1.27
C VAL A 94 7.78 4.01 1.74
N GLN A 95 8.26 4.79 0.77
CA GLN A 95 8.68 6.18 0.93
C GLN A 95 7.87 7.05 -0.03
N ASP A 96 6.96 7.83 0.52
CA ASP A 96 6.22 8.82 -0.26
C ASP A 96 7.09 10.08 -0.45
N LYS A 97 7.57 10.25 -1.69
CA LYS A 97 8.36 11.41 -2.13
C LYS A 97 7.53 12.38 -2.98
N SER A 98 6.22 12.17 -3.07
CA SER A 98 5.31 13.06 -3.80
C SER A 98 5.19 14.41 -3.10
N LYS A 99 4.63 15.39 -3.80
CA LYS A 99 4.37 16.73 -3.25
C LYS A 99 3.13 16.78 -2.35
N LEU A 100 2.31 15.73 -2.31
CA LEU A 100 1.13 15.68 -1.47
C LEU A 100 1.59 15.37 -0.04
N GLU A 101 1.41 16.31 0.89
CA GLU A 101 1.71 16.06 2.31
C GLU A 101 0.63 15.19 2.96
N ILE A 102 -0.62 15.35 2.52
CA ILE A 102 -1.76 14.59 3.01
C ILE A 102 -1.66 13.08 2.74
N SER A 103 -1.05 12.67 1.62
CA SER A 103 -0.81 11.25 1.34
C SER A 103 0.21 10.65 2.32
N LYS A 104 1.23 11.43 2.71
CA LYS A 104 2.21 11.03 3.73
C LYS A 104 1.53 10.87 5.08
N GLU A 105 0.67 11.82 5.45
CA GLU A 105 -0.13 11.76 6.67
C GLU A 105 -1.02 10.51 6.72
N LEU A 106 -1.75 10.23 5.64
CA LEU A 106 -2.59 9.03 5.52
C LEU A 106 -1.78 7.74 5.72
N ILE A 107 -0.64 7.59 5.04
CA ILE A 107 0.24 6.42 5.20
C ILE A 107 0.72 6.29 6.65
N ASP A 108 1.08 7.40 7.29
CA ASP A 108 1.54 7.42 8.68
C ASP A 108 0.43 7.06 9.68
N ILE A 109 -0.79 7.56 9.48
CA ILE A 109 -1.99 7.18 10.25
C ILE A 109 -2.21 5.67 10.15
N ILE A 110 -2.12 5.10 8.95
CA ILE A 110 -2.32 3.67 8.74
C ILE A 110 -1.23 2.84 9.43
N LYS A 111 0.05 3.21 9.25
CA LYS A 111 1.19 2.51 9.84
C LYS A 111 1.20 2.52 11.36
N LYS A 112 0.72 3.61 11.96
CA LYS A 112 0.79 3.83 13.40
C LYS A 112 -0.56 3.59 14.07
N GLN A 113 -1.54 4.45 13.82
CA GLN A 113 -2.80 4.48 14.56
C GLN A 113 -3.68 3.28 14.22
N VAL A 114 -3.95 3.06 12.93
CA VAL A 114 -4.81 1.98 12.43
C VAL A 114 -4.23 0.62 12.81
N LYS A 115 -2.93 0.41 12.52
CA LYS A 115 -2.21 -0.82 12.92
C LYS A 115 -2.37 -1.13 14.40
N ASN A 116 -2.14 -0.14 15.27
CA ASN A 116 -2.23 -0.32 16.73
C ASN A 116 -3.65 -0.67 17.17
N LYS A 117 -4.68 -0.01 16.62
CA LYS A 117 -6.08 -0.32 16.92
C LYS A 117 -6.44 -1.75 16.51
N ILE A 118 -6.07 -2.16 15.30
CA ILE A 118 -6.30 -3.53 14.81
C ILE A 118 -5.57 -4.56 15.68
N GLN A 119 -4.31 -4.31 16.06
CA GLN A 119 -3.53 -5.19 16.93
C GLN A 119 -4.14 -5.31 18.33
N ASN A 120 -4.60 -4.21 18.92
CA ASN A 120 -5.27 -4.23 20.21
C ASN A 120 -6.58 -5.02 20.15
N PHE A 121 -7.37 -4.80 19.10
CA PHE A 121 -8.58 -5.59 18.84
C PHE A 121 -8.26 -7.08 18.66
N GLN A 122 -7.21 -7.43 17.90
CA GLN A 122 -6.79 -8.81 17.69
C GLN A 122 -6.43 -9.53 19.01
N ARG A 123 -5.92 -8.84 20.02
CA ARG A 123 -5.57 -9.42 21.33
C ARG A 123 -6.80 -9.67 22.23
N ASN A 124 -7.94 -9.04 21.95
CA ASN A 124 -9.16 -9.24 22.74
C ASN A 124 -9.69 -10.68 22.59
N LYS A 125 -10.03 -11.32 23.72
CA LYS A 125 -10.43 -12.73 23.76
C LYS A 125 -11.84 -12.98 23.21
N ASN A 126 -12.77 -12.04 23.44
CA ASN A 126 -14.14 -12.15 22.98
C ASN A 126 -14.29 -11.36 21.69
N LYS A 127 -14.49 -12.07 20.58
CA LYS A 127 -14.81 -11.47 19.28
C LYS A 127 -16.10 -12.13 18.79
N ASP A 128 -17.16 -11.32 18.71
CA ASP A 128 -18.39 -11.65 18.00
C ASP A 128 -18.50 -10.76 16.75
N LYS A 129 -19.49 -11.01 15.89
CA LYS A 129 -19.70 -10.21 14.68
C LYS A 129 -19.87 -8.71 14.99
N LEU A 130 -20.56 -8.36 16.07
CA LEU A 130 -20.83 -6.97 16.46
C LEU A 130 -19.55 -6.22 16.88
N SER A 131 -18.63 -6.92 17.53
CA SER A 131 -17.36 -6.35 18.02
C SER A 131 -16.48 -5.84 16.89
N PHE A 132 -16.53 -6.45 15.69
CA PHE A 132 -15.76 -5.98 14.54
C PHE A 132 -16.17 -4.59 14.05
N ASN A 133 -17.37 -4.13 14.38
CA ASN A 133 -17.80 -2.75 14.09
C ASN A 133 -16.90 -1.71 14.78
N GLN A 134 -16.20 -2.08 15.86
CA GLN A 134 -15.26 -1.21 16.58
C GLN A 134 -14.01 -0.87 15.77
N ILE A 135 -13.67 -1.67 14.76
CA ILE A 135 -12.49 -1.47 13.89
C ILE A 135 -12.85 -1.38 12.41
N LEU A 136 -14.14 -1.25 12.08
CA LEU A 136 -14.59 -1.33 10.69
C LEU A 136 -14.01 -0.17 9.85
N LYS A 137 -13.91 1.03 10.44
CA LYS A 137 -13.29 2.19 9.80
C LYS A 137 -11.82 1.97 9.49
N GLU A 138 -11.09 1.37 10.42
CA GLU A 138 -9.69 1.00 10.26
C GLU A 138 -9.52 0.01 9.10
N LEU A 139 -10.38 -1.01 9.02
CA LEU A 139 -10.34 -1.98 7.92
C LEU A 139 -10.72 -1.35 6.57
N HIS A 140 -11.71 -0.46 6.54
CA HIS A 140 -12.07 0.30 5.35
C HIS A 140 -10.92 1.20 4.88
N LEU A 141 -10.28 1.92 5.79
CA LEU A 141 -9.18 2.83 5.44
C LEU A 141 -8.00 2.08 4.80
N VAL A 142 -7.69 0.87 5.28
CA VAL A 142 -6.67 0.01 4.66
C VAL A 142 -7.11 -0.42 3.27
N ASN A 143 -8.36 -0.80 3.06
CA ASN A 143 -8.89 -1.15 1.74
C ASN A 143 -8.81 0.02 0.76
N ILE A 144 -9.21 1.22 1.19
CA ILE A 144 -9.14 2.45 0.37
C ILE A 144 -7.70 2.69 -0.09
N LEU A 145 -6.73 2.69 0.83
CA LEU A 145 -5.32 2.85 0.46
C LEU A 145 -4.85 1.74 -0.50
N LYS A 146 -5.20 0.48 -0.20
CA LYS A 146 -4.66 -0.68 -0.92
C LYS A 146 -5.26 -0.85 -2.31
N ILE A 147 -6.53 -0.52 -2.49
CA ILE A 147 -7.35 -0.92 -3.64
C ILE A 147 -7.80 0.27 -4.47
N GLU A 148 -8.17 1.38 -3.83
CA GLU A 148 -8.73 2.53 -4.55
C GLU A 148 -7.62 3.48 -5.00
N LEU A 149 -6.64 3.77 -4.14
CA LEU A 149 -5.56 4.70 -4.50
C LEU A 149 -4.58 4.14 -5.52
N GLU A 150 -4.19 4.99 -6.45
CA GLU A 150 -3.37 4.64 -7.61
C GLU A 150 -2.08 5.47 -7.64
N ILE A 151 -0.93 4.79 -7.58
CA ILE A 151 0.38 5.41 -7.81
C ILE A 151 0.55 5.63 -9.32
N ASN A 152 0.69 6.89 -9.74
CA ASN A 152 0.91 7.23 -11.15
C ASN A 152 2.38 7.02 -11.55
N GLU A 153 3.32 7.60 -10.80
CA GLU A 153 4.75 7.42 -11.02
C GLU A 153 5.48 7.07 -9.72
N GLY A 154 6.51 6.25 -9.85
CA GLY A 154 7.30 5.79 -8.72
C GLY A 154 8.45 4.88 -9.12
N LEU A 155 9.17 4.38 -8.14
CA LEU A 155 10.32 3.51 -8.34
C LEU A 155 10.28 2.38 -7.33
N LEU A 156 10.37 1.15 -7.83
CA LEU A 156 10.58 -0.05 -7.02
C LEU A 156 12.07 -0.34 -6.95
N TYR A 157 12.61 -0.64 -5.78
CA TYR A 157 14.04 -0.90 -5.58
C TYR A 157 14.28 -2.19 -4.81
N CYS A 158 15.19 -3.02 -5.31
CA CYS A 158 15.66 -4.22 -4.67
C CYS A 158 17.05 -3.99 -4.08
N ASP A 159 17.14 -3.85 -2.76
CA ASP A 159 18.41 -3.69 -2.03
C ASP A 159 19.31 -4.95 -1.98
N LYS A 160 18.83 -6.12 -2.43
CA LYS A 160 19.66 -7.34 -2.55
C LYS A 160 20.50 -7.36 -3.82
N CYS A 161 19.92 -6.94 -4.95
CA CYS A 161 20.62 -6.93 -6.24
C CYS A 161 20.82 -5.53 -6.82
N GLN A 162 20.45 -4.52 -6.04
CA GLN A 162 20.54 -3.08 -6.31
C GLN A 162 19.79 -2.60 -7.57
N ARG A 163 18.86 -3.42 -8.10
CA ARG A 163 18.06 -3.04 -9.25
C ARG A 163 16.88 -2.18 -8.85
N TRP A 164 16.62 -1.17 -9.68
CA TRP A 164 15.40 -0.38 -9.61
C TRP A 164 14.52 -0.62 -10.85
N PHE A 165 13.22 -0.44 -10.70
CA PHE A 165 12.22 -0.61 -11.75
C PHE A 165 11.26 0.57 -11.71
N PRO A 166 11.02 1.27 -12.82
CA PRO A 166 10.12 2.41 -12.82
C PRO A 166 8.65 1.97 -12.79
N ILE A 167 7.81 2.81 -12.21
CA ILE A 167 6.37 2.81 -12.39
C ILE A 167 6.08 4.04 -13.25
N ILE A 168 5.53 3.81 -14.44
CA ILE A 168 5.24 4.87 -15.43
C ILE A 168 3.78 4.73 -15.82
N SER A 169 3.02 5.82 -15.71
CA SER A 169 1.59 5.84 -16.03
C SER A 169 0.86 4.65 -15.41
N THR A 170 1.03 4.51 -14.10
CA THR A 170 0.47 3.45 -13.26
C THR A 170 1.01 2.03 -13.45
N ILE A 171 1.90 1.79 -14.43
CA ILE A 171 2.38 0.45 -14.80
C ILE A 171 3.80 0.21 -14.25
N PRO A 172 4.02 -0.78 -13.35
CA PRO A 172 5.36 -1.18 -12.92
C PRO A 172 6.09 -1.96 -14.03
N GLN A 173 7.21 -1.45 -14.51
CA GLN A 173 8.00 -2.06 -15.58
C GLN A 173 9.07 -3.02 -15.02
N LEU A 174 8.64 -4.21 -14.62
CA LEU A 174 9.49 -5.25 -14.01
C LEU A 174 10.18 -6.16 -15.05
N LEU A 175 10.67 -5.56 -16.14
CA LEU A 175 11.35 -6.29 -17.21
C LEU A 175 12.76 -6.74 -16.77
N PRO A 176 13.22 -7.93 -17.22
CA PRO A 176 14.64 -8.29 -17.16
C PRO A 176 15.52 -7.26 -17.88
N ASP A 177 16.78 -7.14 -17.46
CA ASP A 177 17.69 -6.07 -17.91
C ASP A 177 17.84 -6.03 -19.44
N GLU A 178 17.85 -7.19 -20.10
CA GLU A 178 17.99 -7.33 -21.55
C GLU A 178 16.78 -6.82 -22.35
N TYR A 179 15.62 -6.68 -21.73
CA TYR A 179 14.39 -6.19 -22.35
C TYR A 179 14.07 -4.74 -21.99
N ARG A 180 14.94 -4.07 -21.22
CA ARG A 180 14.72 -2.68 -20.79
C ARG A 180 15.21 -1.68 -21.82
N GLU A 181 14.43 -0.62 -22.01
CA GLU A 181 14.76 0.47 -22.91
C GLU A 181 15.61 1.53 -22.19
N LYS A 182 16.94 1.41 -22.32
CA LYS A 182 17.93 2.22 -21.60
C LYS A 182 17.67 3.72 -21.62
N GLU A 183 17.36 4.28 -22.78
CA GLU A 183 17.17 5.74 -22.89
C GLU A 183 15.90 6.21 -22.17
N LYS A 184 14.81 5.44 -22.24
CA LYS A 184 13.57 5.76 -21.49
C LYS A 184 13.78 5.67 -19.98
N ASP A 185 14.47 4.62 -19.53
CA ASP A 185 14.78 4.44 -18.11
C ASP A 185 15.69 5.56 -17.59
N LYS A 186 16.68 5.98 -18.39
CA LYS A 186 17.54 7.10 -18.04
C LYS A 186 16.77 8.41 -17.95
N GLU A 187 15.92 8.69 -18.93
CA GLU A 187 15.07 9.89 -18.94
C GLU A 187 14.16 9.93 -17.70
N PHE A 188 13.50 8.81 -17.39
CA PHE A 188 12.67 8.67 -16.20
C PHE A 188 13.48 8.95 -14.92
N PHE A 189 14.66 8.33 -14.81
CA PHE A 189 15.51 8.48 -13.62
C PHE A 189 15.98 9.93 -13.45
N GLN A 190 16.46 10.58 -14.53
CA GLN A 190 16.94 11.96 -14.45
C GLN A 190 15.82 12.94 -14.09
N THR A 191 14.62 12.75 -14.65
CA THR A 191 13.45 13.58 -14.36
C THR A 191 13.05 13.53 -12.88
N ASN A 192 13.22 12.37 -12.23
CA ASN A 192 12.82 12.14 -10.84
C ASN A 192 13.98 12.17 -9.83
N LYS A 193 15.22 12.42 -10.30
CA LYS A 193 16.45 12.30 -9.50
C LYS A 193 16.44 13.20 -8.26
N ASN A 194 15.82 14.38 -8.34
CA ASN A 194 15.71 15.35 -7.26
C ASN A 194 14.79 14.90 -6.10
N LEU A 195 13.92 13.90 -6.31
CA LEU A 195 13.05 13.34 -5.28
C LEU A 195 13.74 12.26 -4.43
N LEU A 196 14.92 11.81 -4.87
CA LEU A 196 15.70 10.74 -4.25
C LEU A 196 16.79 11.33 -3.36
N ASP A 197 17.03 10.72 -2.20
CA ASP A 197 18.04 11.19 -1.26
C ASP A 197 19.48 10.80 -1.69
N GLU A 198 20.48 11.52 -1.19
CA GLU A 198 21.88 11.24 -1.51
C GLU A 198 22.30 9.81 -1.15
N LYS A 199 21.71 9.23 -0.10
CA LYS A 199 22.02 7.88 0.35
C LYS A 199 21.58 6.84 -0.67
N PHE A 200 20.44 7.07 -1.34
CA PHE A 200 19.96 6.25 -2.44
C PHE A 200 20.85 6.43 -3.68
N LEU A 201 21.15 7.68 -4.05
CA LEU A 201 21.93 8.00 -5.24
C LEU A 201 23.39 7.51 -5.20
N LYS A 202 23.96 7.27 -4.00
CA LYS A 202 25.31 6.72 -3.82
C LYS A 202 25.38 5.17 -3.95
N GLN A 203 24.27 4.50 -4.22
CA GLN A 203 24.23 3.04 -4.40
C GLN A 203 24.68 2.63 -5.80
N ASP A 204 25.10 1.38 -5.97
CA ASP A 204 25.42 0.76 -7.26
C ASP A 204 24.12 0.39 -7.98
N LEU A 205 23.38 1.42 -8.41
CA LEU A 205 22.05 1.29 -9.00
C LEU A 205 22.12 0.53 -10.32
N LYS A 206 21.42 -0.60 -10.39
CA LYS A 206 21.34 -1.44 -11.59
C LYS A 206 20.01 -1.21 -12.31
N PRO A 207 19.98 -1.33 -13.65
CA PRO A 207 21.01 -1.91 -14.52
C PRO A 207 21.97 -0.91 -15.16
N TYR A 208 21.87 0.39 -14.85
CA TYR A 208 22.65 1.43 -15.50
C TYR A 208 23.40 2.28 -14.49
N ASP A 209 24.63 2.67 -14.83
CA ASP A 209 25.39 3.64 -14.05
C ASP A 209 24.86 5.06 -14.31
N PHE A 210 24.72 5.85 -13.24
CA PHE A 210 24.06 7.17 -13.21
C PHE A 210 24.88 8.27 -12.55
#